data_AF-A0A166QRX3-F1
#
_entry.id   AF-A0A166QRX3-F1
#
_cell.length_a   1.000
_cell.length_b   1.000
_cell.length_c   1.000
_cell.angle_alpha   90.00
_cell.angle_beta   90.00
_cell.angle_gamma   90.00
#
_symmetry.space_group_name_H-M   'P 1'
#
loop_
_entity.id
_entity.type
_entity.pdbx_description
1 polymer ?
#
loop_
_entity_poly.entity_id
_entity_poly.type
_entity_poly.pdbx_seq_one_letter_code
_entity_poly.pdbx_strand_id
1 'polypeptide(L)'
;MMQLKRRSAKQKGFTLIEIMIAIAIVALLAAMFLPGLMRKREDAKYSTALTMLQKDFPQAIATQVSRTNICLGMVKADLLNRGVPNLNVWNLPWTLDSATANLVTISYPIDSTDANTAADMVTALTASTNIASATATANTKVTVGYRCN
;
A
#
# COMPACT_ATOMS: atom_id res chain seq x y z
N MET A 1 -74.51 10.76 16.28
CA MET A 1 -73.22 10.83 15.56
C MET A 1 -72.10 10.95 16.59
N MET A 2 -71.23 9.95 16.70
CA MET A 2 -70.14 9.93 17.69
C MET A 2 -68.85 10.42 17.00
N GLN A 3 -68.38 11.62 17.33
CA GLN A 3 -67.15 12.21 16.78
C GLN A 3 -65.91 11.60 17.47
N LEU A 4 -65.14 10.78 16.74
CA LEU A 4 -63.86 10.22 17.18
C LEU A 4 -62.78 11.32 17.17
N LYS A 5 -62.47 11.84 18.36
CA LYS A 5 -61.43 12.84 18.58
C LYS A 5 -60.05 12.23 18.35
N ARG A 6 -59.47 12.43 17.16
CA ARG A 6 -58.10 12.04 16.81
C ARG A 6 -57.12 12.76 17.75
N ARG A 7 -56.46 12.04 18.67
CA ARG A 7 -55.36 12.59 19.48
C ARG A 7 -54.17 12.85 18.55
N SER A 8 -53.88 14.12 18.28
CA SER A 8 -52.63 14.53 17.64
C SER A 8 -51.47 14.17 18.57
N ALA A 9 -50.69 13.14 18.22
CA ALA A 9 -49.45 12.84 18.92
C ALA A 9 -48.49 14.02 18.72
N LYS A 10 -48.19 14.76 19.80
CA LYS A 10 -47.18 15.82 19.75
C LYS A 10 -45.86 15.19 19.32
N GLN A 11 -45.29 15.66 18.21
CA GLN A 11 -43.95 15.28 17.79
C GLN A 11 -42.97 15.71 18.87
N LYS A 12 -42.30 14.74 19.51
CA LYS A 12 -41.18 15.02 20.41
C LYS A 12 -39.98 15.40 19.54
N GLY A 13 -39.60 16.67 19.55
CA GLY A 13 -38.36 17.13 18.93
C GLY A 13 -37.15 16.68 19.72
N PHE A 14 -36.01 16.52 19.05
CA PHE A 14 -34.71 16.29 19.68
C PHE A 14 -34.32 17.53 20.50
N THR A 15 -33.85 17.32 21.73
CA THR A 15 -33.28 18.39 22.54
C THR A 15 -31.82 18.63 22.14
N LEU A 16 -31.34 19.86 22.31
CA LEU A 16 -29.95 20.22 22.03
C LEU A 16 -28.99 19.40 22.90
N ILE A 17 -29.38 19.13 24.15
CA ILE A 17 -28.58 18.34 25.09
C ILE A 17 -28.43 16.88 24.66
N GLU A 18 -29.46 16.26 24.06
CA GLU A 18 -29.37 14.89 23.52
C GLU A 18 -28.33 14.81 22.41
N ILE A 19 -28.26 15.82 21.54
CA ILE A 19 -27.25 15.86 20.48
C ILE A 19 -25.84 16.08 21.07
N MET A 20 -25.69 16.96 22.06
CA MET A 20 -24.39 17.20 22.72
C MET A 20 -23.83 15.96 23.40
N ILE A 21 -24.67 15.21 24.13
CA ILE A 21 -24.24 13.96 24.78
C ILE A 21 -23.91 12.90 23.72
N ALA A 22 -24.70 12.79 22.66
CA ALA A 22 -24.45 11.84 21.58
C ALA A 22 -23.10 12.08 20.90
N ILE A 23 -22.77 13.32 20.51
CA ILE A 23 -21.48 13.63 19.89
C ILE A 23 -20.31 13.43 20.86
N ALA A 24 -20.51 13.68 22.16
CA ALA A 24 -19.48 13.47 23.18
C ALA A 24 -19.14 11.98 23.32
N ILE A 25 -20.15 11.10 23.34
CA ILE A 25 -19.94 9.64 23.40
C ILE A 25 -19.25 9.14 22.12
N VAL A 26 -19.67 9.60 20.95
CA VAL A 26 -19.04 9.22 19.67
C VAL A 26 -17.58 9.67 19.60
N ALA A 27 -17.28 10.89 20.04
CA ALA A 27 -15.91 11.40 20.07
C ALA A 27 -14.99 10.58 20.98
N LEU A 28 -15.47 10.20 22.16
CA LEU A 28 -14.73 9.35 23.11
C LEU A 28 -14.42 7.97 22.49
N LEU A 29 -15.41 7.33 21.88
CA LEU A 29 -15.23 6.04 21.22
C LEU A 29 -14.24 6.17 20.05
N ALA A 30 -14.43 7.16 19.18
CA ALA A 30 -13.55 7.38 18.04
C ALA A 30 -12.09 7.59 18.45
N ALA A 31 -11.83 8.31 19.55
CA ALA A 31 -10.49 8.55 20.06
C ALA A 31 -9.72 7.26 20.39
N MET A 32 -10.41 6.21 20.87
CA MET A 32 -9.79 4.92 21.16
C MET A 32 -9.52 4.09 19.89
N PHE A 33 -10.36 4.21 18.86
CA PHE A 33 -10.26 3.38 17.65
C PHE A 33 -9.31 3.93 16.57
N LEU A 34 -9.21 5.26 16.43
CA LEU A 34 -8.39 5.91 15.42
C LEU A 34 -6.90 5.50 15.41
N PRO A 35 -6.18 5.41 16.54
CA PRO A 35 -4.75 5.04 16.51
C PRO A 35 -4.54 3.60 16.02
N GLY A 36 -5.44 2.68 16.37
CA GLY A 36 -5.39 1.30 15.89
C GLY A 36 -5.58 1.18 14.38
N LEU A 37 -6.48 1.99 13.81
CA LEU A 37 -6.73 2.02 12.37
C LEU A 37 -5.51 2.50 11.56
N MET A 38 -4.78 3.51 12.05
CA MET A 38 -3.60 4.02 11.35
C MET A 38 -2.50 2.96 11.25
N ARG A 39 -2.25 2.20 12.33
CA ARG A 39 -1.28 1.09 12.31
C ARG A 39 -1.69 0.00 11.34
N LYS A 40 -2.97 -0.41 11.35
CA LYS A 40 -3.50 -1.41 10.41
C LYS A 40 -3.42 -0.99 8.95
N ARG A 41 -3.60 0.29 8.67
CA ARG A 41 -3.40 0.84 7.32
C ARG A 41 -1.94 0.74 6.90
N GLU A 42 -1.00 1.01 7.79
CA GLU A 42 0.43 0.90 7.48
C GLU A 42 0.86 -0.56 7.28
N ASP A 43 0.38 -1.48 8.13
CA ASP A 43 0.58 -2.93 7.95
C ASP A 43 0.07 -3.41 6.58
N ALA A 44 -1.10 -2.91 6.14
CA ALA A 44 -1.69 -3.26 4.85
C ALA A 44 -0.88 -2.71 3.67
N LYS A 45 -0.37 -1.47 3.76
CA LYS A 45 0.54 -0.90 2.76
C LYS A 45 1.83 -1.70 2.69
N TYR A 46 2.44 -2.02 3.83
CA TYR A 46 3.66 -2.83 3.91
C TYR A 46 3.47 -4.19 3.23
N SER A 47 2.39 -4.91 3.55
CA SER A 47 2.07 -6.21 2.94
C SER A 47 1.86 -6.12 1.43
N THR A 48 1.19 -5.07 0.97
CA THR A 48 0.95 -4.84 -0.46
C THR A 48 2.25 -4.47 -1.19
N ALA A 49 3.09 -3.62 -0.59
CA ALA A 49 4.40 -3.27 -1.11
C ALA A 49 5.32 -4.48 -1.23
N LEU A 50 5.34 -5.34 -0.21
CA LEU A 50 6.10 -6.57 -0.23
C LEU A 50 5.61 -7.53 -1.31
N THR A 51 4.30 -7.66 -1.48
CA THR A 51 3.70 -8.48 -2.55
C THR A 51 4.15 -7.99 -3.93
N MET A 52 4.11 -6.68 -4.15
CA MET A 52 4.54 -6.05 -5.40
C MET A 52 6.03 -6.33 -5.68
N LEU A 53 6.89 -6.18 -4.67
CA LEU A 53 8.33 -6.45 -4.77
C LEU A 53 8.68 -7.93 -4.93
N GLN A 54 7.95 -8.84 -4.31
CA GLN A 54 8.25 -10.27 -4.34
C GLN A 54 7.60 -11.02 -5.51
N LYS A 55 6.47 -10.51 -6.04
CA LYS A 55 5.68 -11.21 -7.05
C LYS A 55 5.56 -10.41 -8.34
N ASP A 56 5.03 -9.19 -8.27
CA ASP A 56 4.65 -8.44 -9.48
C ASP A 56 5.88 -8.05 -10.33
N PHE A 57 6.93 -7.52 -9.69
CA PHE A 57 8.16 -7.17 -10.41
C PHE A 57 8.89 -8.39 -11.00
N PRO A 58 9.21 -9.45 -10.22
CA PRO A 58 9.81 -10.65 -10.80
C PRO A 58 8.97 -11.28 -11.91
N GLN A 59 7.64 -11.32 -11.76
CA GLN A 59 6.75 -11.89 -12.78
C GLN A 59 6.77 -11.06 -14.07
N ALA A 60 6.77 -9.73 -13.96
CA ALA A 60 6.86 -8.85 -15.11
C ALA A 60 8.21 -8.97 -15.83
N ILE A 61 9.32 -9.03 -15.07
CA ILE A 61 10.67 -9.25 -15.61
C ILE A 61 10.73 -10.60 -16.33
N ALA A 62 10.30 -11.69 -15.68
CA ALA A 62 10.31 -13.03 -16.26
C ALA A 62 9.45 -13.12 -17.53
N THR A 63 8.29 -12.45 -17.56
CA THR A 63 7.43 -12.39 -18.75
C THR A 63 8.09 -11.61 -19.89
N GLN A 64 8.79 -10.51 -19.58
CA GLN A 64 9.50 -9.73 -20.59
C GLN A 64 10.68 -10.50 -21.17
N VAL A 65 11.49 -11.14 -20.32
CA VAL A 65 12.63 -11.96 -20.74
C VAL A 65 12.15 -13.16 -21.55
N SER A 66 11.07 -13.82 -21.14
CA SER A 66 10.50 -14.97 -21.88
C SER A 66 9.99 -14.60 -23.28
N ARG A 67 9.59 -13.34 -23.51
CA ARG A 67 9.07 -12.86 -24.79
C ARG A 67 10.15 -12.33 -25.73
N THR A 68 11.17 -11.70 -25.18
CA THR A 68 12.22 -11.01 -25.96
C THR A 68 13.53 -11.78 -25.98
N ASN A 69 13.70 -12.75 -25.07
CA ASN A 69 14.97 -13.43 -24.79
C ASN A 69 16.09 -12.45 -24.40
N ILE A 70 15.74 -11.27 -23.89
CA ILE A 70 16.67 -10.19 -23.55
C ILE A 70 16.31 -9.62 -22.17
N CYS A 71 17.31 -9.54 -21.31
CA CYS A 71 17.24 -8.82 -20.03
C CYS A 71 17.95 -7.45 -20.10
N LEU A 72 18.99 -7.34 -20.93
CA LEU A 72 19.78 -6.12 -21.11
C LEU A 72 18.94 -5.01 -21.74
N GLY A 73 19.01 -3.80 -21.16
CA GLY A 73 18.35 -2.63 -21.72
C GLY A 73 16.83 -2.57 -21.50
N MET A 74 16.28 -3.44 -20.63
CA MET A 74 14.89 -3.33 -20.19
C MET A 74 14.61 -1.94 -19.60
N VAL A 75 13.48 -1.34 -19.98
CA VAL A 75 13.06 -0.03 -19.47
C VAL A 75 11.80 -0.15 -18.63
N LYS A 76 11.52 0.87 -17.81
CA LYS A 76 10.29 0.94 -17.01
C LYS A 76 9.03 0.67 -17.83
N ALA A 77 8.94 1.19 -19.06
CA ALA A 77 7.79 1.01 -19.94
C ALA A 77 7.49 -0.47 -20.26
N ASP A 78 8.52 -1.32 -20.34
CA ASP A 78 8.34 -2.75 -20.55
C ASP A 78 7.56 -3.38 -19.40
N LEU A 79 7.93 -3.06 -18.16
CA LEU A 79 7.27 -3.58 -16.96
C LEU A 79 5.85 -3.04 -16.80
N LEU A 80 5.60 -1.77 -17.17
CA LEU A 80 4.26 -1.21 -17.22
C LEU A 80 3.36 -1.98 -18.20
N ASN A 81 3.90 -2.31 -19.39
CA ASN A 81 3.21 -3.13 -20.38
C ASN A 81 2.99 -4.59 -19.93
N ARG A 82 3.66 -5.04 -18.87
CA ARG A 82 3.45 -6.35 -18.22
C ARG A 82 2.50 -6.30 -17.01
N GLY A 83 1.93 -5.14 -16.71
CA GLY A 83 0.90 -4.99 -15.70
C GLY A 83 1.41 -4.49 -14.34
N VAL A 84 2.69 -4.11 -14.22
CA VAL A 84 3.16 -3.43 -13.01
C VAL A 84 2.56 -2.02 -12.98
N PRO A 85 1.91 -1.60 -11.87
CA PRO A 85 1.35 -0.25 -11.78
C PRO A 85 2.47 0.80 -11.79
N ASN A 86 2.21 1.98 -12.37
CA ASN A 86 3.20 3.07 -12.40
C ASN A 86 3.53 3.66 -11.01
N LEU A 87 2.55 3.59 -10.11
CA LEU A 87 2.63 4.13 -8.76
C LEU A 87 2.57 3.00 -7.74
N ASN A 88 3.22 3.21 -6.61
CA ASN A 88 3.21 2.28 -5.50
C ASN A 88 2.06 2.56 -4.51
N VAL A 89 2.07 1.86 -3.37
CA VAL A 89 1.06 1.97 -2.31
C VAL A 89 1.01 3.34 -1.62
N TRP A 90 2.07 4.15 -1.76
CA TRP A 90 2.16 5.52 -1.27
C TRP A 90 1.95 6.55 -2.40
N ASN A 91 1.45 6.11 -3.56
CA ASN A 91 1.22 6.97 -4.72
C ASN A 91 2.50 7.64 -5.26
N LEU A 92 3.66 7.01 -5.03
CA LEU A 92 4.96 7.46 -5.50
C LEU A 92 5.43 6.62 -6.70
N PRO A 93 6.12 7.22 -7.69
CA PRO A 93 6.66 6.50 -8.81
C PRO A 93 7.94 5.75 -8.42
N TRP A 94 8.00 4.45 -8.72
CA TRP A 94 9.25 3.68 -8.68
C TRP A 94 10.05 3.87 -9.98
N THR A 95 11.34 3.58 -9.95
CA THR A 95 12.25 3.68 -11.11
C THR A 95 12.95 2.37 -11.38
N LEU A 96 13.25 2.11 -12.66
CA LEU A 96 14.22 1.09 -13.06
C LEU A 96 15.56 1.81 -13.22
N ASP A 97 16.53 1.46 -12.38
CA ASP A 97 17.82 2.15 -12.30
C ASP A 97 18.84 1.56 -13.28
N SER A 98 18.81 0.24 -13.47
CA SER A 98 19.66 -0.45 -14.43
C SER A 98 19.07 -1.78 -14.88
N ALA A 99 19.34 -2.17 -16.12
CA ALA A 99 19.04 -3.48 -16.67
C ALA A 99 20.26 -4.02 -17.41
N THR A 100 20.91 -5.01 -16.82
CA THR A 100 22.11 -5.69 -17.34
C THR A 100 21.72 -7.01 -17.99
N ALA A 101 22.69 -7.83 -18.40
CA ALA A 101 22.40 -9.14 -18.97
C ALA A 101 21.70 -10.10 -17.98
N ASN A 102 21.95 -9.98 -16.67
CA ASN A 102 21.51 -10.95 -15.66
C ASN A 102 20.68 -10.33 -14.52
N LEU A 103 20.73 -9.01 -14.38
CA LEU A 103 20.13 -8.28 -13.25
C LEU A 103 19.38 -7.05 -13.71
N VAL A 104 18.21 -6.81 -13.12
CA VAL A 104 17.43 -5.58 -13.22
C VAL A 104 17.33 -4.95 -11.84
N THR A 105 17.76 -3.70 -11.70
CA THR A 105 17.72 -2.96 -10.44
C THR A 105 16.58 -1.97 -10.44
N ILE A 106 15.74 -2.03 -9.39
CA ILE A 106 14.56 -1.17 -9.22
C ILE A 106 14.68 -0.41 -7.91
N SER A 107 14.40 0.88 -7.97
CA SER A 107 14.29 1.78 -6.82
C SER A 107 12.82 1.98 -6.45
N TYR A 108 12.45 1.53 -5.26
CA TYR A 108 11.10 1.59 -4.73
C TYR A 108 11.01 2.60 -3.57
N PRO A 109 10.41 3.79 -3.77
CA PRO A 109 10.32 4.80 -2.73
C PRO A 109 9.32 4.40 -1.64
N ILE A 110 9.53 4.91 -0.42
CA ILE A 110 8.74 4.63 0.77
C ILE A 110 8.35 5.96 1.43
N ASP A 111 7.08 6.07 1.82
CA ASP A 111 6.54 7.17 2.63
C ASP A 111 5.71 6.60 3.80
N SER A 112 6.39 5.77 4.59
CA SER A 112 5.82 5.12 5.76
C SER A 112 6.07 5.93 7.01
N THR A 113 5.07 5.98 7.89
CA THR A 113 5.22 6.54 9.23
C THR A 113 6.00 5.62 10.19
N ASP A 114 6.18 4.35 9.83
CA ASP A 114 7.00 3.40 10.58
C ASP A 114 8.46 3.49 10.12
N ALA A 115 9.35 3.87 11.05
CA ALA A 115 10.77 4.08 10.81
C ALA A 115 11.53 2.83 10.35
N ASN A 116 10.97 1.63 10.56
CA ASN A 116 11.62 0.35 10.26
C ASN A 116 11.14 -0.26 8.92
N THR A 117 10.15 0.33 8.25
CA THR A 117 9.54 -0.25 7.03
C THR A 117 10.59 -0.68 6.00
N ALA A 118 11.56 0.18 5.67
CA ALA A 118 12.59 -0.15 4.71
C ALA A 118 13.51 -1.32 5.17
N ALA A 119 13.86 -1.36 6.46
CA ALA A 119 14.70 -2.41 7.03
C ALA A 119 13.97 -3.77 7.06
N ASP A 120 12.70 -3.76 7.43
CA ASP A 120 11.84 -4.94 7.46
C ASP A 120 11.62 -5.49 6.04
N MET A 121 11.39 -4.59 5.06
CA MET A 121 11.29 -4.97 3.65
C MET A 121 12.59 -5.62 3.15
N VAL A 122 13.76 -5.03 3.42
CA VAL A 122 15.05 -5.62 3.01
C VAL A 122 15.23 -7.02 3.61
N THR A 123 14.89 -7.20 4.88
CA THR A 123 14.95 -8.49 5.56
C THR A 123 14.05 -9.52 4.88
N ALA A 124 12.81 -9.16 4.57
CA ALA A 124 11.85 -10.04 3.90
C ALA A 124 12.23 -10.35 2.44
N LEU A 125 12.85 -9.41 1.72
CA LEU A 125 13.25 -9.58 0.32
C LEU A 125 14.49 -10.45 0.17
N THR A 126 15.41 -10.41 1.13
CA THR A 126 16.64 -11.21 1.11
C THR A 126 16.36 -12.71 1.22
N ALA A 127 15.20 -13.11 1.71
CA ALA A 127 14.76 -14.51 1.76
C ALA A 127 14.25 -15.05 0.40
N SER A 128 14.10 -14.21 -0.63
CA SER A 128 13.54 -14.60 -1.93
C SER A 128 14.61 -15.04 -2.93
N THR A 129 14.38 -16.14 -3.65
CA THR A 129 15.34 -16.73 -4.60
C THR A 129 15.54 -15.90 -5.87
N ASN A 130 14.51 -15.14 -6.30
CA ASN A 130 14.54 -14.32 -7.52
C ASN A 130 15.16 -12.93 -7.28
N ILE A 131 15.52 -12.63 -6.04
CA ILE A 131 16.13 -11.35 -5.63
C ILE A 131 17.61 -11.60 -5.39
N ALA A 132 18.46 -10.88 -6.13
CA ALA A 132 19.90 -10.92 -5.96
C ALA A 132 20.39 -10.00 -4.84
N SER A 133 19.72 -8.86 -4.66
CA SER A 133 20.07 -7.88 -3.63
C SER A 133 18.84 -7.06 -3.22
N ALA A 134 18.80 -6.67 -1.96
CA ALA A 134 17.87 -5.69 -1.44
C ALA A 134 18.65 -4.77 -0.49
N THR A 135 18.53 -3.45 -0.67
CA THR A 135 19.23 -2.46 0.15
C THR A 135 18.30 -1.30 0.47
N ALA A 136 18.38 -0.78 1.68
CA ALA A 136 17.60 0.38 2.10
C ALA A 136 18.47 1.64 2.02
N THR A 137 17.89 2.74 1.51
CA THR A 137 18.47 4.08 1.63
C THR A 137 17.66 4.85 2.66
N ALA A 138 18.12 4.77 3.93
CA ALA A 138 17.31 5.17 5.08
C ALA A 138 15.90 4.56 5.00
N ASN A 139 14.89 5.23 5.58
CA ASN A 139 13.49 4.82 5.46
C ASN A 139 12.75 5.52 4.32
N THR A 140 13.46 5.86 3.23
CA THR A 140 12.89 6.62 2.10
C THR A 140 12.80 5.81 0.82
N LYS A 141 13.60 4.75 0.71
CA LYS A 141 13.68 3.93 -0.50
C LYS A 141 14.29 2.57 -0.22
N VAL A 142 13.80 1.56 -0.92
CA VAL A 142 14.45 0.25 -1.04
C VAL A 142 14.85 0.03 -2.49
N THR A 143 16.11 -0.31 -2.71
CA THR A 143 16.66 -0.68 -4.02
C THR A 143 16.79 -2.20 -4.08
N VAL A 144 16.14 -2.81 -5.07
CA VAL A 144 16.06 -4.27 -5.24
C VAL A 144 16.68 -4.67 -6.58
N GLY A 145 17.65 -5.58 -6.55
CA GLY A 145 18.20 -6.23 -7.73
C GLY A 145 17.49 -7.56 -7.98
N TYR A 146 16.78 -7.67 -9.09
CA TYR A 146 16.10 -8.88 -9.54
C TYR A 146 16.96 -9.66 -10.52
N ARG A 147 16.92 -10.98 -10.40
CA ARG A 147 17.57 -11.86 -11.37
C ARG A 147 16.66 -12.09 -12.59
N CYS A 148 17.27 -12.19 -13.76
CA CYS A 148 16.57 -12.42 -15.03
C CYS A 148 16.52 -13.88 -15.48
N ASN A 149 17.20 -14.78 -14.78
CA ASN A 149 17.34 -16.20 -15.12
C ASN A 149 16.23 -17.08 -14.53
#